data_AF-X8BFP8-F1
#
_entry.id   AF-X8BFP8-F1
#
_cell.length_a   1.000
_cell.length_b   1.000
_cell.length_c   1.000
_cell.angle_alpha   90.00
_cell.angle_beta   90.00
_cell.angle_gamma   90.00
#
_symmetry.space_group_name_H-M   'P 1'
#
loop_
_entity.id
_entity.type
_entity.pdbx_description
1 polymer ?
#
loop_
_entity_poly.entity_id
_entity_poly.type
_entity_poly.pdbx_seq_one_letter_code
_entity_poly.pdbx_strand_id
1 'polypeptide(L)'
;MADRRALYDDLLSAYHDALGPDAPLTLADVYEGVRGQSFFGVMMAIVSAMLVERTERGDALFMTMLQRHCQHVLDTDALATLSRRRPCR
;
A
#
# COMPACT_ATOMS: atom_id res chain seq x y z
N MET A 1 5.19 15.89 -5.69
CA MET A 1 3.85 15.33 -5.39
C MET A 1 3.11 14.86 -6.65
N ALA A 2 3.03 15.65 -7.73
CA ALA A 2 2.48 15.19 -9.02
C ALA A 2 3.35 14.12 -9.69
N ASP A 3 4.68 14.33 -9.67
CA ASP A 3 5.68 13.43 -10.27
C ASP A 3 5.59 11.99 -9.73
N ARG A 4 5.52 11.84 -8.39
CA ARG A 4 5.41 10.53 -7.75
C ARG A 4 4.15 9.74 -8.12
N ARG A 5 3.01 10.41 -8.33
CA ARG A 5 1.76 9.73 -8.74
C ARG A 5 1.83 9.32 -10.21
N ALA A 6 2.31 10.21 -11.09
CA ALA A 6 2.51 9.88 -12.49
C ALA A 6 3.48 8.70 -12.68
N LEU A 7 4.62 8.71 -11.98
CA LEU A 7 5.58 7.59 -11.99
C LEU A 7 4.98 6.29 -11.45
N TYR A 8 4.02 6.39 -10.52
CA TYR A 8 3.31 5.23 -9.99
C TYR A 8 2.37 4.63 -11.03
N ASP A 9 1.66 5.49 -11.75
CA ASP A 9 0.73 5.05 -12.78
C ASP A 9 1.46 4.40 -13.95
N ASP A 10 2.59 4.97 -14.36
CA ASP A 10 3.49 4.41 -15.36
C ASP A 10 4.04 3.04 -14.91
N LEU A 11 4.43 2.91 -13.64
CA LEU A 11 4.95 1.66 -13.08
C LEU A 11 3.90 0.54 -13.10
N LEU A 12 2.66 0.83 -12.69
CA LEU A 12 1.60 -0.16 -12.67
C LEU A 12 1.14 -0.55 -14.06
N SER A 13 1.15 0.39 -15.01
CA SER A 13 0.88 0.10 -16.42
C SER A 13 1.95 -0.82 -17.00
N ALA A 14 3.23 -0.50 -16.78
CA ALA A 14 4.34 -1.35 -17.22
C ALA A 14 4.33 -2.74 -16.56
N TYR A 15 3.94 -2.83 -15.28
CA TYR A 15 3.77 -4.10 -14.59
C TYR A 15 2.65 -4.94 -15.22
N HIS A 16 1.48 -4.34 -15.51
CA HIS A 16 0.37 -5.02 -16.16
C HIS A 16 0.73 -5.49 -17.56
N ASP A 17 1.40 -4.66 -18.36
CA ASP A 17 1.90 -5.02 -19.68
C ASP A 17 2.85 -6.24 -19.60
N ALA A 18 3.71 -6.28 -18.58
CA ALA A 18 4.65 -7.38 -18.36
C ALA A 18 4.00 -8.69 -17.91
N LEU A 19 2.76 -8.66 -17.37
CA LEU A 19 1.99 -9.88 -17.08
C LEU A 19 1.52 -10.58 -18.36
N GLY A 20 1.48 -9.86 -19.49
CA GLY A 20 1.10 -10.38 -20.79
C GLY A 20 -0.41 -10.34 -21.05
N PRO A 21 -0.82 -10.62 -22.30
CA PRO A 21 -2.20 -10.45 -22.75
C PRO A 21 -3.19 -11.45 -22.12
N ASP A 22 -2.70 -12.58 -21.62
CA ASP A 22 -3.51 -13.62 -20.97
C ASP A 22 -3.63 -13.43 -19.45
N ALA A 23 -3.15 -12.30 -18.91
CA ALA A 23 -3.23 -12.01 -17.50
C ALA A 23 -4.71 -11.97 -17.05
N PRO A 24 -5.09 -12.68 -15.96
CA PRO A 24 -6.47 -12.72 -15.50
C PRO A 24 -6.90 -11.43 -14.78
N LEU A 25 -5.99 -10.45 -14.66
CA LEU A 25 -6.21 -9.19 -13.97
C LEU A 25 -6.22 -8.05 -14.99
N THR A 26 -7.21 -7.18 -14.89
CA THR A 26 -7.19 -5.90 -15.58
C THR A 26 -6.21 -4.94 -14.88
N LEU A 27 -5.78 -3.89 -15.58
CA LEU A 27 -4.99 -2.83 -14.96
C LEU A 27 -5.72 -2.26 -13.73
N ALA A 28 -7.04 -2.05 -13.80
CA ALA A 28 -7.83 -1.59 -12.66
C ALA A 28 -7.78 -2.54 -11.46
N ASP A 29 -7.79 -3.86 -11.69
CA ASP A 29 -7.64 -4.86 -10.63
C ASP A 29 -6.27 -4.76 -9.96
N VAL A 30 -5.22 -4.48 -10.73
CA VAL A 30 -3.86 -4.23 -10.19
C VAL A 30 -3.88 -3.00 -9.28
N TYR A 31 -4.45 -1.88 -9.73
CA TYR A 31 -4.57 -0.68 -8.90
C TYR A 31 -5.34 -0.97 -7.60
N GLU A 32 -6.52 -1.58 -7.68
CA GLU A 32 -7.32 -1.89 -6.49
C GLU A 32 -6.61 -2.86 -5.54
N GLY A 33 -5.93 -3.88 -6.09
CA GLY A 33 -5.13 -4.82 -5.30
C GLY A 33 -4.01 -4.12 -4.54
N VAL A 34 -3.29 -3.23 -5.20
CA VAL A 34 -2.18 -2.48 -4.60
C VAL A 34 -2.67 -1.48 -3.55
N ARG A 35 -3.80 -0.80 -3.79
CA ARG A 35 -4.47 0.06 -2.80
C ARG A 35 -4.80 -0.73 -1.54
N GLY A 36 -5.48 -1.87 -1.69
CA GLY A 36 -5.82 -2.73 -0.56
C GLY A 36 -4.60 -3.27 0.19
N GLN A 37 -3.55 -3.68 -0.54
CA GLN A 37 -2.32 -4.20 0.06
C GLN A 37 -1.48 -3.14 0.78
N SER A 38 -1.62 -1.85 0.47
CA SER A 38 -0.86 -0.78 1.13
C SER A 38 -1.02 -0.77 2.66
N PHE A 39 -2.19 -1.17 3.18
CA PHE A 39 -2.46 -1.29 4.62
C PHE A 39 -1.67 -2.41 5.30
N PHE A 40 -1.27 -3.45 4.55
CA PHE A 40 -0.53 -4.58 5.11
C PHE A 40 0.83 -4.14 5.67
N GLY A 41 1.51 -3.21 5.00
CA GLY A 41 2.77 -2.65 5.48
C GLY A 41 2.62 -1.90 6.82
N VAL A 42 1.51 -1.20 7.02
CA VAL A 42 1.18 -0.55 8.30
C VAL A 42 1.00 -1.59 9.41
N MET A 43 0.24 -2.65 9.14
CA MET A 43 0.04 -3.74 10.08
C MET A 43 1.36 -4.45 10.43
N MET A 44 2.19 -4.73 9.43
CA MET A 44 3.49 -5.37 9.64
C MET A 44 4.43 -4.49 10.46
N ALA A 45 4.47 -3.17 10.22
CA ALA A 45 5.29 -2.27 11.02
C ALA A 45 4.93 -2.31 12.51
N ILE A 46 3.63 -2.40 12.83
CA ILE A 46 3.13 -2.49 14.21
C ILE A 46 3.41 -3.87 14.81
N VAL A 47 3.00 -4.94 14.13
CA VAL A 47 3.14 -6.31 14.63
C VAL A 47 4.61 -6.68 14.83
N SER A 48 5.48 -6.33 13.87
CA SER A 48 6.91 -6.59 14.00
C SER A 48 7.55 -5.85 15.18
N ALA A 49 7.11 -4.62 15.48
CA ALA A 49 7.60 -3.88 16.64
C ALA A 49 7.20 -4.52 17.97
N MET A 50 6.06 -5.22 18.02
CA MET A 50 5.59 -5.90 19.24
C MET A 50 6.33 -7.21 19.54
N LEU A 51 6.96 -7.83 18.53
CA LEU A 51 7.57 -9.16 18.65
C LEU A 51 9.07 -9.13 18.94
N VAL A 52 9.70 -7.96 18.89
CA VAL A 52 11.14 -7.80 19.09
C VAL A 52 11.44 -7.03 20.37
N GLU A 53 12.66 -7.20 20.89
CA GLU A 53 13.12 -6.42 22.04
C GLU A 53 13.21 -4.93 21.70
N ARG A 54 12.75 -4.09 22.64
CA ARG A 54 12.71 -2.65 22.48
C ARG A 54 14.11 -2.06 22.57
N THR A 55 14.51 -1.30 21.56
CA THR A 55 15.77 -0.54 21.51
C THR A 55 15.55 0.80 20.82
N GLU A 56 16.36 1.82 21.13
CA GLU A 56 16.24 3.13 20.48
C GLU A 56 16.38 3.06 18.95
N ARG A 57 17.31 2.22 18.47
CA ARG A 57 17.51 1.97 17.04
C ARG A 57 16.32 1.23 16.42
N GLY A 58 15.75 0.25 17.12
CA GLY A 58 14.56 -0.48 16.69
C GLY A 58 13.35 0.45 16.58
N ASP A 59 13.11 1.26 17.62
CA ASP A 59 12.03 2.26 17.66
C ASP A 59 12.12 3.22 16.45
N ALA A 60 13.32 3.73 16.16
CA ALA A 60 13.55 4.60 14.99
C ALA A 60 13.25 3.91 13.65
N LEU A 61 13.63 2.62 13.52
CA LEU A 61 13.35 1.83 12.33
C LEU A 61 11.84 1.61 12.14
N PHE A 62 11.12 1.20 13.19
CA PHE A 62 9.69 0.93 13.09
C PHE A 62 8.87 2.21 12.87
N MET A 63 9.23 3.32 13.51
CA MET A 63 8.57 4.61 13.26
C MET A 63 8.79 5.08 11.82
N THR A 64 9.99 4.88 11.26
CA THR A 64 10.27 5.19 9.85
C THR A 64 9.48 4.28 8.91
N MET A 65 9.42 2.98 9.20
CA MET A 65 8.66 2.00 8.41
C MET A 65 7.16 2.33 8.43
N LEU A 66 6.61 2.63 9.61
CA LEU A 66 5.22 3.03 9.80
C LEU A 66 4.92 4.30 9.00
N GLN A 67 5.75 5.34 9.12
CA GLN A 67 5.57 6.59 8.37
C GLN A 67 5.55 6.36 6.85
N ARG A 68 6.47 5.55 6.33
CA ARG A 68 6.54 5.23 4.88
C ARG A 68 5.31 4.48 4.40
N HIS A 69 4.83 3.49 5.17
CA HIS A 69 3.62 2.76 4.80
C HIS A 69 2.36 3.62 4.91
N CYS A 70 2.24 4.48 5.93
CA CYS A 70 1.16 5.47 6.00
C CYS A 70 1.19 6.43 4.80
N GLN A 71 2.38 6.89 4.39
CA GLN A 71 2.51 7.72 3.20
C GLN A 71 2.09 6.96 1.93
N HIS A 72 2.42 5.68 1.81
CA HIS A 72 2.01 4.83 0.68
C HIS A 72 0.48 4.63 0.63
N VAL A 73 -0.17 4.44 1.78
CA VAL A 73 -1.65 4.41 1.90
C VAL A 73 -2.27 5.71 1.36
N LEU A 74 -1.67 6.86 1.69
CA LEU A 74 -2.15 8.16 1.21
C LEU A 74 -1.89 8.35 -0.30
N ASP A 75 -0.73 7.94 -0.78
CA ASP A 75 -0.32 8.12 -2.18
C ASP A 75 -1.18 7.29 -3.15
N THR A 76 -1.64 6.12 -2.70
CA THR A 76 -2.52 5.22 -3.45
C THR A 76 -4.01 5.53 -3.24
N ASP A 77 -4.34 6.54 -2.44
CA ASP A 77 -5.73 6.83 -2.05
C ASP A 77 -6.44 5.59 -1.45
N ALA A 78 -5.70 4.73 -0.74
CA ALA A 78 -6.24 3.47 -0.25
C ALA A 78 -7.34 3.65 0.79
N LEU A 79 -7.40 4.81 1.48
CA LEU A 79 -8.47 5.14 2.43
C LEU A 79 -9.86 5.15 1.77
N ALA A 80 -9.97 5.53 0.49
CA ALA A 80 -11.24 5.51 -0.22
C ALA A 80 -11.78 4.08 -0.46
N THR A 81 -10.95 3.04 -0.31
CA THR A 81 -11.40 1.65 -0.34
C THR A 81 -12.15 1.23 0.94
N LEU A 82 -11.90 1.91 2.07
CA LEU A 82 -12.51 1.61 3.37
C LEU A 82 -13.93 2.16 3.52
N SER A 83 -14.33 3.15 2.70
CA SER A 83 -15.63 3.81 2.82
C SER A 83 -16.82 3.00 2.27
N ARG A 84 -16.62 1.72 1.89
CA ARG A 84 -17.72 0.82 1.52
C ARG A 84 -18.41 0.21 2.74
N ARG A 85 -18.85 1.04 3.70
CA ARG A 85 -19.83 0.61 4.71
C ARG A 85 -21.16 0.39 3.99
N ARG A 86 -21.59 -0.87 3.86
CA ARG A 86 -23.01 -1.16 3.57
C ARG A 86 -23.83 -0.54 4.71
N PRO A 87 -24.85 0.29 4.45
CA PRO A 87 -25.77 0.68 5.51
C PRO A 87 -26.42 -0.60 6.06
N CYS A 88 -26.31 -0.82 7.39
CA CYS A 88 -27.10 -1.85 8.04
C CYS A 88 -28.58 -1.52 7.81
N ARG A 89 -29.30 -2.48 7.23
CA ARG A 89 -30.75 -2.44 7.09
C ARG A 89 -31.37 -3.13 8.30
#